data_AF-A0A2V7Y765-F1
#
_entry.id   AF-A0A2V7Y765-F1
#
_cell.length_a   1.000
_cell.length_b   1.000
_cell.length_c   1.000
_cell.angle_alpha   90.00
_cell.angle_beta   90.00
_cell.angle_gamma   90.00
#
_symmetry.space_group_name_H-M   'P 1'
#
loop_
_entity.id
_entity.type
_entity.pdbx_description
1 polymer ?
#
loop_
_entity_poly.entity_id
_entity_poly.type
_entity_poly.pdbx_seq_one_letter_code
_entity_poly.pdbx_strand_id
1 'polypeptide(L)' 'MALDRVLKGGRVVDGSGAPARAADVGIRGGRIAAVGPGLSGGDEIDC' A
#
# COMPACT_ATOMS: atom_id res chain seq x y z
N MET A 1 11.81 -10.90 2.61
CA MET A 1 12.08 -9.69 3.41
C MET A 1 10.76 -8.95 3.60
N ALA A 2 10.44 -8.63 4.85
CA ALA A 2 9.18 -7.99 5.25
C ALA A 2 9.05 -6.55 4.71
N LEU A 3 7.81 -6.05 4.64
CA LEU A 3 7.51 -4.64 4.40
C LEU A 3 7.71 -3.85 5.71
N ASP A 4 8.21 -2.62 5.61
CA ASP A 4 8.46 -1.77 6.78
C ASP A 4 7.14 -1.17 7.28
N ARG A 5 6.31 -0.68 6.35
CA ARG A 5 5.00 -0.09 6.63
C ARG A 5 3.98 -0.49 5.58
N VAL A 6 2.73 -0.65 5.98
CA VAL A 6 1.59 -0.88 5.09
C VAL A 6 0.48 0.12 5.38
N LEU A 7 0.01 0.80 4.33
CA LEU A 7 -1.24 1.56 4.34
C LEU A 7 -2.37 0.60 3.95
N LYS A 8 -3.33 0.36 4.84
CA LYS A 8 -4.36 -0.67 4.70
C LYS A 8 -5.77 -0.12 4.52
N GLY A 9 -6.61 -0.87 3.80
CA GLY A 9 -8.05 -0.64 3.73
C GLY A 9 -8.48 0.48 2.77
N GLY A 10 -7.52 1.25 2.24
CA GLY A 10 -7.80 2.41 1.42
C GLY A 10 -8.12 2.12 -0.06
N ARG A 11 -8.42 3.21 -0.78
CA ARG A 11 -8.47 3.24 -2.25
C ARG A 11 -7.26 3.97 -2.80
N VAL A 12 -6.52 3.32 -3.69
CA VAL A 12 -5.31 3.85 -4.32
C VAL A 12 -5.65 4.62 -5.59
N VAL A 13 -5.15 5.85 -5.67
CA VAL A 13 -5.09 6.68 -6.88
C VAL A 13 -3.63 6.75 -7.31
N ASP A 14 -3.28 6.19 -8.47
CA ASP A 14 -1.88 6.00 -8.89
C ASP A 14 -1.36 7.05 -9.88
N GLY A 15 -2.16 8.06 -10.20
CA GLY A 15 -1.78 9.15 -11.10
C GLY A 15 -1.79 8.82 -12.59
N SER A 16 -2.16 7.58 -12.98
CA SER A 16 -2.28 7.19 -14.40
C SER A 16 -3.54 7.75 -15.10
N GLY A 17 -4.47 8.32 -14.34
CA GLY A 17 -5.79 8.72 -14.82
C GLY A 17 -6.85 7.61 -14.71
N ALA A 18 -6.46 6.40 -14.31
CA ALA A 18 -7.41 5.34 -13.99
C ALA A 18 -8.24 5.66 -12.72
N PRO A 19 -9.46 5.13 -12.58
CA PRO A 19 -10.25 5.26 -11.36
C PRO A 19 -9.55 4.68 -10.13
N ALA A 20 -9.87 5.22 -8.94
CA ALA A 20 -9.37 4.71 -7.68
C ALA A 20 -9.79 3.24 -7.46
N ARG A 21 -8.86 2.40 -7.00
CA ARG A 21 -9.11 0.97 -6.73
C ARG A 21 -8.80 0.61 -5.28
N ALA A 22 -9.57 -0.31 -4.70
CA ALA A 22 -9.27 -0.84 -3.37
C ALA A 22 -7.95 -1.62 -3.40
N ALA A 23 -6.99 -1.21 -2.57
CA ALA A 23 -5.69 -1.87 -2.44
C ALA A 23 -4.94 -1.32 -1.21
N ASP A 24 -4.06 -2.14 -0.66
CA ASP A 24 -3.08 -1.72 0.32
C ASP A 24 -1.79 -1.27 -0.39
N VAL A 25 -1.00 -0.42 0.27
CA VAL A 25 0.30 0.04 -0.24
C VAL A 25 1.41 -0.32 0.74
N GLY A 26 2.30 -1.20 0.29
CA GLY A 26 3.46 -1.65 1.04
C GLY A 26 4.70 -0.81 0.76
N ILE A 27 5.36 -0.34 1.81
CA ILE A 27 6.56 0.51 1.74
C ILE A 27 7.76 -0.28 2.29
N ARG A 28 8.89 -0.21 1.60
CA ARG A 28 10.19 -0.73 2.05
C ARG A 28 11.31 0.24 1.69
N GLY A 29 12.15 0.58 2.66
CA GLY A 29 13.25 1.53 2.49
C GLY A 29 12.80 2.88 1.97
N GLY A 30 11.63 3.35 2.39
CA GLY A 30 11.04 4.61 1.92
C GLY A 30 10.52 4.61 0.47
N ARG A 31 10.42 3.44 -0.17
CA ARG A 31 9.85 3.29 -1.52
C ARG A 31 8.67 2.35 -1.53
N ILE A 32 7.76 2.55 -2.48
CA ILE A 32 6.66 1.61 -2.73
C ILE A 32 7.28 0.29 -3.22
N ALA A 33 7.02 -0.78 -2.48
CA ALA A 33 7.50 -2.13 -2.78
C ALA A 33 6.39 -3.04 -3.30
N ALA A 34 5.13 -2.78 -2.92
CA ALA A 34 3.97 -3.53 -3.37
C ALA A 34 2.71 -2.66 -3.34
N VAL A 35 1.77 -2.94 -4.26
CA VAL A 35 0.41 -2.38 -4.25
C VAL A 35 -0.54 -3.53 -4.55
N GLY A 36 -1.46 -3.83 -3.64
CA GLY A 36 -2.37 -4.96 -3.76
C GLY A 36 -3.13 -5.23 -2.47
N PRO A 37 -4.13 -6.13 -2.48
CA PRO A 37 -4.91 -6.43 -1.30
C PRO A 37 -4.18 -7.37 -0.33
N GLY A 38 -4.45 -7.23 0.97
CA GLY A 38 -4.02 -8.16 2.01
C GLY A 38 -2.53 -8.07 2.32
N LEU A 39 -1.93 -6.89 2.19
CA LEU A 39 -0.52 -6.69 2.54
C LEU A 39 -0.35 -6.61 4.06
N SER A 40 0.83 -7.03 4.54
CA SER A 40 1.22 -6.95 5.94
C SER A 40 2.66 -6.50 6.09
N GLY A 41 2.96 -5.80 7.19
CA GLY A 41 4.28 -5.24 7.45
C GLY A 41 4.50 -4.96 8.93
N GLY A 42 5.66 -4.35 9.24
CA GLY A 42 6.02 -4.04 10.62
C GLY A 42 5.11 -3.00 11.27
N ASP A 43 4.70 -1.99 10.50
CA ASP A 43 3.81 -0.92 10.93
C ASP A 43 2.58 -0.83 10.00
N GLU A 44 1.38 -0.90 10.55
CA GLU A 44 0.14 -0.94 9.77
C GLU A 44 -0.74 0.27 10.10
N ILE A 45 -1.10 1.04 9.08
CA ILE A 45 -1.93 2.25 9.19
C ILE A 45 -3.25 1.99 8.50
N ASP A 46 -4.36 2.19 9.21
CA ASP A 46 -5.72 2.15 8.67
C ASP A 46 -6.04 3.46 7.92
N CYS A 47 -6.62 3.37 6.72
CA CYS A 47 -6.76 4.48 5.77
C CYS A 47 -8.15 4.56 5.12
#